data_AF-A0A0E9WEH5-F1
#
_entry.id   AF-A0A0E9WEH5-F1
#
_cell.length_a   1.000
_cell.length_b   1.000
_cell.length_c   1.000
_cell.angle_alpha   90.00
_cell.angle_beta   90.00
_cell.angle_gamma   90.00
#
_symmetry.space_group_name_H-M   'P 1'
#
loop_
_entity.id
_entity.type
_entity.pdbx_description
1 polymer ?
#
loop_
_entity_poly.entity_id
_entity_poly.type
_entity_poly.pdbx_seq_one_letter_code
_entity_poly.pdbx_strand_id
1 'polypeptide(L)' 'MNVSEELLDLQSLKDQTRGTDLFVSVCSAVDDMKLPWNKVTGIITDGAPAMAGERKWIINPSL' A
#
# COMPACT_ATOMS: atom_id res chain seq x y z
N MET A 1 25.30 14.48 7.10
CA MET A 1 23.85 14.30 7.04
C MET A 1 23.48 13.18 7.98
N ASN A 2 22.51 13.37 8.85
CA ASN A 2 21.96 12.31 9.68
C ASN A 2 20.72 11.79 8.97
N VAL A 3 20.72 10.51 8.59
CA VAL A 3 19.56 9.83 7.99
C VAL A 3 19.04 8.86 9.05
N SER A 4 17.73 8.89 9.30
CA SER A 4 17.04 7.93 10.16
C SER A 4 15.96 7.22 9.38
N GLU A 5 15.68 5.98 9.78
CA GLU A 5 14.61 5.16 9.27
C GLU A 5 13.69 4.79 10.43
N GLU A 6 12.39 4.98 10.25
CA GLU A 6 11.38 4.73 11.28
C GLU A 6 10.17 4.05 10.65
N LEU A 7 9.49 3.20 11.44
CA LEU A 7 8.26 2.55 11.01
C LEU A 7 7.11 3.55 11.08
N LEU A 8 6.49 3.85 9.94
CA LEU A 8 5.34 4.75 9.88
C LEU A 8 4.09 4.12 10.50
N ASP A 9 3.72 2.92 10.04
CA ASP A 9 2.52 2.22 10.48
C ASP A 9 2.61 0.72 10.15
N LEU A 10 1.81 -0.09 10.84
CA LEU A 10 1.67 -1.53 10.58
C LEU A 10 0.18 -1.91 10.54
N GLN A 11 -0.37 -2.03 9.33
CA GLN A 11 -1.77 -2.35 9.10
C GLN A 11 -1.96 -3.79 8.63
N SER A 12 -3.00 -4.45 9.15
CA SER A 12 -3.46 -5.73 8.62
C SER A 12 -4.40 -5.50 7.44
N LEU A 13 -4.03 -6.00 6.27
CA LEU A 13 -4.90 -6.05 5.09
C LEU A 13 -5.58 -7.42 5.04
N LYS A 14 -6.91 -7.42 5.02
CA LYS A 14 -7.72 -8.64 5.04
C LYS A 14 -8.06 -9.09 3.62
N ASP A 15 -8.45 -10.35 3.50
CA ASP A 15 -8.89 -10.98 2.24
C ASP A 15 -7.80 -10.97 1.14
N GLN A 16 -8.21 -10.72 -0.11
CA GLN A 16 -7.30 -10.63 -1.25
C GLN A 16 -6.86 -9.19 -1.47
N THR A 17 -5.64 -8.86 -1.05
CA THR A 17 -5.06 -7.53 -1.21
C THR A 17 -4.86 -7.17 -2.69
N ARG A 18 -5.47 -6.06 -3.10
CA ARG A 18 -5.30 -5.43 -4.42
C ARG A 18 -4.42 -4.18 -4.27
N GLY A 19 -3.84 -3.72 -5.38
CA GLY A 19 -3.07 -2.47 -5.38
C GLY A 19 -3.85 -1.26 -4.88
N THR A 20 -5.19 -1.24 -5.08
CA THR A 20 -6.07 -0.20 -4.54
C THR A 20 -6.13 -0.21 -3.02
N ASP A 21 -6.15 -1.39 -2.40
CA ASP A 21 -6.24 -1.51 -0.94
C ASP A 21 -4.94 -1.02 -0.29
N LEU A 22 -3.80 -1.32 -0.93
CA LEU A 22 -2.49 -0.81 -0.53
C LEU A 22 -2.38 0.71 -0.72
N PHE A 23 -2.86 1.24 -1.84
CA PHE A 23 -2.88 2.69 -2.07
C PHE A 23 -3.69 3.43 -0.99
N VAL A 24 -4.90 2.96 -0.71
CA VAL A 24 -5.76 3.55 0.33
C VAL A 24 -5.10 3.47 1.71
N SER A 25 -4.56 2.31 2.08
CA SER A 25 -3.90 2.10 3.37
C SER A 25 -2.69 3.03 3.57
N VAL A 26 -1.85 3.19 2.54
CA VAL A 26 -0.70 4.11 2.59
C VAL A 26 -1.16 5.56 2.69
N CYS A 27 -2.17 5.98 1.93
CA CYS A 27 -2.72 7.32 2.04
C CYS A 27 -3.25 7.61 3.45
N SER A 28 -4.04 6.70 4.02
CA SER A 28 -4.54 6.83 5.38
C SER A 28 -3.41 6.90 6.42
N ALA A 29 -2.38 6.07 6.32
CA ALA A 29 -1.25 6.10 7.25
C ALA A 29 -0.50 7.46 7.23
N VAL A 30 -0.31 8.04 6.04
CA VAL A 30 0.35 9.34 5.87
C VAL A 30 -0.52 10.46 6.45
N ASP A 31 -1.83 10.43 6.20
CA ASP A 31 -2.80 11.40 6.73
C ASP A 31 -2.94 11.31 8.26
N ASP A 32 -3.03 10.09 8.81
CA ASP A 32 -3.17 9.83 10.25
C ASP A 32 -1.94 10.30 11.03
N MET A 33 -0.75 10.09 10.47
CA MET A 33 0.51 10.61 11.01
C MET A 33 0.73 12.09 10.71
N LYS A 34 -0.21 12.74 10.01
CA LYS A 34 -0.20 14.16 9.62
C LYS A 34 1.09 14.53 8.89
N LEU A 35 1.61 13.60 8.09
CA LEU A 35 2.80 13.84 7.31
C LEU A 35 2.48 14.78 6.14
N PRO A 36 3.30 15.81 5.93
CA PRO A 36 3.07 16.74 4.83
C PRO A 36 3.36 16.05 3.49
N TRP A 37 2.32 15.78 2.70
CA TRP A 37 2.41 15.14 1.38
C TRP A 37 3.41 15.80 0.43
N ASN A 38 3.57 17.12 0.51
CA ASN A 38 4.54 17.86 -0.32
C ASN A 38 6.02 17.53 0.02
N LYS A 39 6.28 16.79 1.10
CA LYS A 39 7.61 16.27 1.45
C LYS A 39 7.79 14.79 1.13
N VAL A 40 6.73 14.09 0.73
CA VAL A 40 6.84 12.70 0.26
C VAL A 40 7.41 12.73 -1.16
N THR A 41 8.63 12.23 -1.32
CA THR A 41 9.36 12.28 -2.59
C THR A 41 9.23 11.02 -3.43
N GLY A 42 8.81 9.91 -2.83
CA GLY A 42 8.58 8.65 -3.52
C GLY A 42 7.99 7.59 -2.61
N ILE A 43 7.29 6.63 -3.22
CA ILE A 43 6.81 5.40 -2.60
C ILE A 43 7.36 4.26 -3.43
N ILE A 44 8.08 3.33 -2.80
CA ILE A 44 8.70 2.19 -3.47
C ILE A 44 8.00 0.93 -3.00
N THR A 45 7.57 0.10 -3.95
CA THR A 45 6.90 -1.17 -3.69
C THR A 45 7.66 -2.28 -4.40
N ASP A 46 7.47 -3.54 -3.99
CA ASP A 46 8.15 -4.71 -4.56
C ASP A 46 7.64 -5.08 -5.97
N GLY A 47 6.60 -4.40 -6.47
CA GLY A 47 6.03 -4.63 -7.79
C GLY A 47 5.26 -5.95 -7.91
N ALA A 48 4.81 -6.55 -6.81
CA ALA A 48 4.06 -7.80 -6.85
C ALA A 48 2.79 -7.69 -7.75
N PRO A 49 2.32 -8.77 -8.41
CA PRO A 49 1.17 -8.71 -9.34
C PRO A 49 -0.14 -8.15 -8.77
N ALA A 50 -0.31 -8.12 -7.43
CA ALA A 50 -1.42 -7.39 -6.80
C ALA A 50 -1.35 -5.88 -7.06
N MET A 51 -0.14 -5.32 -7.03
CA MET A 51 0.15 -3.90 -7.20
C MET A 51 -0.02 -3.45 -8.64
N ALA A 52 0.33 -4.30 -9.60
CA ALA A 52 0.16 -4.03 -11.02
C ALA A 52 -1.31 -4.13 -11.50
N GLY A 53 -2.25 -4.49 -10.62
CA GLY A 53 -3.64 -4.73 -11.00
C GLY A 53 -3.84 -5.98 -11.88
N GLU A 54 -2.80 -6.81 -12.01
CA GLU A 54 -2.76 -8.00 -12.87
C GLU A 54 -3.52 -9.18 -12.26
N ARG A 55 -3.81 -9.15 -10.95
CA ARG A 55 -4.71 -10.10 -10.32
C ARG A 55 -6.18 -9.80 -10.64
N LYS A 56 -6.60 -10.08 -11.88
CA LYS A 56 -8.01 -10.28 -12.25
C LYS A 56 -8.36 -11.76 -12.01
N TRP A 57 -8.90 -12.09 -10.84
CA TRP A 57 -9.40 -13.45 -10.65
C TRP A 57 -10.68 -13.61 -11.47
N ILE A 58 -10.61 -14.44 -12.51
CA ILE A 58 -11.79 -15.10 -13.07
C ILE A 58 -12.40 -15.88 -11.92
N ILE A 59 -13.54 -15.41 -11.41
CA ILE A 59 -14.43 -16.22 -10.58
C ILE A 59 -14.74 -17.49 -11.37
N ASN A 60 -14.18 -18.62 -10.95
CA ASN A 60 -14.68 -19.92 -11.35
C ASN A 60 -15.91 -20.19 -10.48
N PRO A 61 -17.15 -20.19 -11.02
CA PRO A 61 -18.38 -20.31 -10.23
C PRO A 61 -18.69 -21.77 -9.87
N SER A 62 -17.68 -22.55 -9.47
CA SER A 62 -17.84 -23.98 -9.19
C SER A 62 -16.97 -24.42 -8.02
N LEU A 63 -17.31 -23.93 -6.83
CA LEU A 63 -17.11 -24.60 -5.53
C LEU A 63 -18.35 -24.34 -4.68
#